data_AF-A0A7G9T3Z6-F1
#
_entry.id   AF-A0A7G9T3Z6-F1
#
_cell.length_a   1.000
_cell.length_b   1.000
_cell.length_c   1.000
_cell.angle_alpha   90.00
_cell.angle_beta   90.00
_cell.angle_gamma   90.00
#
_symmetry.space_group_name_H-M   'P 1'
#
loop_
_entity.id
_entity.type
_entity.pdbx_description
1 polymer ?
#
loop_
_entity_poly.entity_id
_entity_poly.type
_entity_poly.pdbx_seq_one_letter_code
_entity_poly.pdbx_strand_id
1 'polypeptide(L)'
;MANWITTAIGTHYTGGYPFWESGAGGKSRFDIEEALIDLHFRPIPIYVNQYSDLDPDYQTALIEGTLTGVKKGDVVFIQYQLMNRRSFIKEFIWRCKFNGAKVVSFIQDIEPWRVYTDAELTKKLQMVVMTLTIIIF
;
A
#
# COMPACT_ATOMS: atom_id res chain seq x y z
N MET A 1 -14.85 -14.92 -2.67
CA MET A 1 -13.45 -14.59 -2.38
C MET A 1 -12.94 -13.77 -3.53
N ALA A 2 -12.59 -12.51 -3.27
CA ALA A 2 -12.03 -11.59 -4.24
C ALA A 2 -10.59 -11.24 -3.85
N ASN A 3 -9.78 -10.96 -4.86
CA ASN A 3 -8.46 -10.37 -4.69
C ASN A 3 -8.56 -8.89 -5.00
N TRP A 4 -8.02 -8.07 -4.11
CA TRP A 4 -8.04 -6.62 -4.21
C TRP A 4 -6.63 -6.09 -4.35
N ILE A 5 -6.43 -5.00 -5.08
CA ILE A 5 -5.13 -4.33 -5.23
C ILE A 5 -5.27 -2.85 -4.91
N THR A 6 -4.43 -2.31 -4.04
CA THR A 6 -4.42 -0.86 -3.80
C THR A 6 -3.92 -0.12 -5.03
N THR A 7 -4.68 0.86 -5.48
CA THR A 7 -4.32 1.80 -6.56
C THR A 7 -4.13 3.20 -6.00
N ALA A 8 -3.14 3.94 -6.48
CA ALA A 8 -3.02 5.36 -6.16
C ALA A 8 -4.01 6.12 -7.04
N ILE A 9 -5.07 6.68 -6.45
CA ILE A 9 -6.09 7.39 -7.24
C ILE A 9 -5.48 8.66 -7.80
N GLY A 10 -5.51 8.80 -9.13
CA GLY A 10 -5.18 10.04 -9.81
C GLY A 10 -5.14 9.95 -11.34
N THR A 11 -4.94 8.75 -11.92
CA THR A 11 -4.41 8.72 -13.31
C THR A 11 -4.99 7.70 -14.28
N HIS A 12 -5.65 6.63 -13.84
CA HIS A 12 -6.33 5.70 -14.78
C HIS A 12 -7.40 6.39 -15.63
N TYR A 13 -8.08 7.39 -15.08
CA TYR A 13 -9.11 8.15 -15.78
C TYR A 13 -8.58 9.32 -16.62
N THR A 14 -7.28 9.65 -16.52
CA THR A 14 -6.68 10.83 -17.20
C THR A 14 -5.60 10.47 -18.22
N GLY A 15 -5.38 9.18 -18.52
CA GLY A 15 -4.49 8.73 -19.60
C GLY A 15 -3.00 8.77 -19.27
N GLY A 16 -2.62 8.66 -17.99
CA GLY A 16 -1.23 8.62 -17.55
C GLY A 16 -0.97 7.55 -16.49
N TYR A 17 0.29 7.31 -16.13
CA TYR A 17 0.66 6.48 -14.99
C TYR A 17 0.92 7.36 -13.75
N PRO A 18 0.50 6.93 -12.54
CA PRO A 18 0.70 7.73 -11.33
C PRO A 18 2.20 7.95 -11.11
N PHE A 19 2.56 9.18 -10.71
CA PHE A 19 3.93 9.58 -10.46
C PHE A 19 4.86 9.46 -11.67
N TRP A 20 4.41 9.87 -12.86
CA TRP A 20 5.30 10.03 -14.01
C TRP A 20 6.54 10.88 -13.68
N GLU A 21 6.38 11.88 -12.80
CA GLU A 21 7.49 12.67 -12.27
C GLU A 21 8.38 11.92 -11.25
N SER A 22 7.92 10.82 -10.63
CA SER A 22 8.72 9.98 -9.72
C SER A 22 9.43 8.82 -10.41
N GLY A 23 9.46 8.81 -11.75
CA GLY A 23 10.27 7.87 -12.54
C GLY A 23 9.89 6.40 -12.35
N ALA A 24 10.90 5.55 -12.12
CA ALA A 24 10.76 4.08 -12.11
C ALA A 24 9.75 3.54 -11.07
N GLY A 25 9.59 4.23 -9.93
CA GLY A 25 8.66 3.81 -8.87
C GLY A 25 7.19 3.94 -9.26
N GLY A 26 6.83 4.99 -10.01
CA GLY A 26 5.46 5.19 -10.51
C GLY A 26 5.08 4.16 -11.58
N LYS A 27 5.98 3.95 -12.56
CA LYS A 27 5.77 2.97 -13.65
C LYS A 27 5.65 1.53 -13.15
N SER A 28 6.48 1.13 -12.19
CA SER A 28 6.41 -0.21 -11.59
C SER A 28 5.05 -0.50 -10.94
N ARG A 29 4.50 0.47 -10.18
CA ARG A 29 3.17 0.37 -9.57
C ARG A 29 2.07 0.21 -10.59
N PHE A 30 2.15 1.00 -11.66
CA PHE A 30 1.21 0.95 -12.77
C PHE A 30 1.24 -0.42 -13.45
N ASP A 31 2.41 -0.95 -13.77
CA ASP A 31 2.54 -2.23 -14.46
C ASP A 31 2.03 -3.41 -13.63
N ILE A 32 2.30 -3.39 -12.33
CA ILE A 32 1.76 -4.39 -11.39
C ILE A 32 0.23 -4.28 -11.32
N GLU A 33 -0.29 -3.06 -11.26
CA GLU A 33 -1.72 -2.84 -11.20
C GLU A 33 -2.44 -3.33 -12.46
N GLU A 34 -1.97 -2.94 -13.65
CA GLU A 34 -2.51 -3.40 -14.94
C GLU A 34 -2.50 -4.92 -15.04
N ALA A 35 -1.35 -5.54 -14.73
CA ALA A 35 -1.23 -6.99 -14.77
C ALA A 35 -2.19 -7.70 -13.80
N LEU A 36 -2.45 -7.12 -12.61
CA LEU A 36 -3.38 -7.69 -11.64
C LEU A 36 -4.84 -7.44 -12.01
N ILE A 37 -5.16 -6.30 -12.63
CA ILE A 37 -6.49 -6.02 -13.18
C ILE A 37 -6.81 -7.01 -14.31
N ASP A 38 -5.86 -7.31 -15.19
CA ASP A 38 -5.99 -8.34 -16.22
C ASP A 38 -6.25 -9.74 -15.62
N LEU A 39 -5.72 -9.99 -14.41
CA LEU A 39 -5.99 -11.19 -13.61
C LEU A 39 -7.26 -11.09 -12.73
N HIS A 40 -8.14 -10.14 -13.03
CA HIS A 40 -9.42 -9.90 -12.36
C HIS A 40 -9.33 -9.46 -10.89
N PHE A 41 -8.21 -8.85 -10.48
CA PHE A 41 -8.14 -8.18 -9.18
C PHE A 41 -8.99 -6.92 -9.22
N ARG A 42 -9.58 -6.58 -8.07
CA ARG A 42 -10.41 -5.39 -7.91
C ARG A 42 -9.59 -4.23 -7.35
N PRO A 43 -9.58 -3.06 -8.01
CA PRO A 43 -8.84 -1.93 -7.50
C PRO A 43 -9.49 -1.38 -6.22
N ILE A 44 -8.66 -1.07 -5.22
CA ILE A 44 -9.03 -0.30 -4.03
C ILE A 44 -8.37 1.08 -4.17
N PRO A 45 -9.16 2.11 -4.46
CA PRO A 45 -8.65 3.45 -4.68
C PRO A 45 -8.14 4.06 -3.36
N ILE A 46 -6.83 4.32 -3.26
CA ILE A 46 -6.18 4.97 -2.11
C ILE A 46 -5.83 6.42 -2.47
N TYR A 47 -6.56 7.36 -1.89
CA TYR A 47 -6.26 8.77 -2.07
C TYR A 47 -4.97 9.14 -1.34
N VAL A 48 -4.02 9.72 -2.07
CA VAL A 48 -2.78 10.28 -1.50
C VAL A 48 -3.16 11.61 -0.87
N ASN A 49 -3.46 11.57 0.43
CA ASN A 49 -3.81 12.80 1.15
C ASN A 49 -2.57 13.38 1.83
N GLN A 50 -2.12 14.54 1.34
CA GLN A 50 -0.99 15.27 1.91
C GLN A 50 -1.43 16.31 2.96
N TYR A 51 -2.73 16.57 3.09
CA TYR A 51 -3.23 17.60 4.00
C TYR A 51 -2.98 17.20 5.46
N SER A 52 -2.35 18.11 6.19
CA SER A 52 -1.88 17.81 7.53
C SER A 52 -2.95 17.79 8.61
N ASP A 53 -4.09 18.38 8.28
CA ASP A 53 -5.08 18.83 9.25
C ASP A 53 -6.41 18.09 9.06
N LEU A 54 -6.39 16.91 8.44
CA LEU A 54 -7.59 16.10 8.30
C LEU A 54 -8.07 15.65 9.67
N ASP A 55 -9.34 15.91 9.92
CA ASP A 55 -10.08 15.36 11.04
C ASP A 55 -9.90 13.81 11.07
N PRO A 56 -9.45 13.22 12.19
CA PRO A 56 -9.34 11.77 12.35
C PRO A 56 -10.63 11.01 12.00
N ASP A 57 -11.80 11.59 12.26
CA ASP A 57 -13.09 10.97 11.94
C ASP A 57 -13.30 10.93 10.43
N TYR A 58 -12.90 11.99 9.72
CA TYR A 58 -12.91 12.02 8.26
C TYR A 58 -11.96 10.98 7.65
N GLN A 59 -10.76 10.81 8.20
CA GLN A 59 -9.82 9.79 7.73
C GLN A 59 -10.40 8.38 7.90
N THR A 60 -11.07 8.14 9.02
CA THR A 60 -11.72 6.86 9.31
C THR A 60 -12.85 6.58 8.32
N ALA A 61 -13.74 7.55 8.11
CA ALA A 61 -14.83 7.42 7.15
C ALA A 61 -14.33 7.19 5.71
N LEU A 62 -13.22 7.83 5.32
CA LEU A 62 -12.60 7.61 4.02
C LEU A 62 -12.10 6.17 3.84
N ILE A 63 -11.43 5.62 4.87
CA ILE A 63 -10.94 4.23 4.85
C ILE A 63 -12.12 3.26 4.81
N GLU A 64 -13.17 3.50 5.60
CA GLU A 64 -14.37 2.65 5.61
C GLU A 64 -15.11 2.68 4.27
N GLY A 65 -15.29 3.85 3.67
CA GLY A 65 -15.87 3.99 2.34
C GLY A 65 -15.07 3.24 1.28
N THR A 66 -13.75 3.34 1.35
CA THR A 66 -12.82 2.65 0.45
C THR A 66 -12.87 1.13 0.60
N LEU A 67 -13.10 0.63 1.81
CA LEU A 67 -13.13 -0.80 2.14
C LEU A 67 -14.53 -1.42 2.16
N THR A 68 -15.58 -0.67 1.79
CA THR A 68 -16.99 -1.13 1.87
C THR A 68 -17.24 -2.43 1.09
N GLY A 69 -16.48 -2.70 0.03
CA GLY A 69 -16.57 -3.94 -0.75
C GLY A 69 -15.81 -5.15 -0.18
N VAL A 70 -14.84 -4.93 0.72
CA VAL A 70 -13.93 -5.95 1.23
C VAL A 70 -14.62 -6.81 2.28
N LYS A 71 -14.63 -8.13 2.08
CA LYS A 71 -15.33 -9.08 2.96
C LYS A 71 -14.38 -10.11 3.57
N LYS A 72 -14.89 -10.82 4.59
CA LYS A 72 -14.17 -11.94 5.22
C LYS A 72 -13.76 -12.97 4.18
N GLY A 73 -12.50 -13.37 4.23
CA GLY A 73 -11.90 -14.34 3.31
C GLY A 73 -11.35 -13.73 2.02
N ASP A 74 -11.58 -12.45 1.74
CA ASP A 74 -10.90 -11.78 0.63
C ASP A 74 -9.41 -11.57 0.92
N VAL A 75 -8.63 -11.24 -0.12
CA VAL A 75 -7.21 -10.91 -0.01
C VAL A 75 -6.98 -9.50 -0.51
N VAL A 76 -6.35 -8.65 0.30
CA VAL A 76 -5.99 -7.28 -0.05
C VAL A 76 -4.49 -7.20 -0.28
N PHE A 77 -4.11 -6.94 -1.52
CA PHE A 77 -2.74 -6.68 -1.92
C PHE A 77 -2.44 -5.19 -1.80
N ILE A 78 -1.42 -4.85 -1.04
CA ILE A 78 -0.97 -3.48 -0.78
C ILE A 78 0.35 -3.28 -1.52
N GLN A 79 0.37 -2.33 -2.46
CA GLN A 79 1.60 -1.86 -3.09
C GLN A 79 2.34 -0.95 -2.09
N TYR A 80 3.25 -1.52 -1.31
CA TYR A 80 3.95 -0.83 -0.23
C TYR A 80 5.18 -0.04 -0.74
N GLN A 81 5.48 1.16 -0.24
CA GLN A 81 4.67 1.92 0.72
C GLN A 81 3.45 2.55 0.06
N LEU A 82 2.32 2.64 0.77
CA LEU A 82 1.26 3.56 0.37
C LEU A 82 1.82 4.97 0.59
N MET A 83 1.63 5.87 -0.39
CA MET A 83 2.08 7.26 -0.29
C MET A 83 1.16 8.05 0.64
N ASN A 84 1.13 7.66 1.91
CA ASN A 84 0.26 8.25 2.92
C ASN A 84 0.96 8.18 4.28
N ARG A 85 0.41 8.86 5.27
CA ARG A 85 0.96 8.91 6.62
C ARG A 85 0.99 7.52 7.25
N ARG A 86 1.96 7.27 8.12
CA ARG A 86 2.06 5.98 8.84
C ARG A 86 0.78 5.65 9.63
N SER A 87 0.09 6.65 10.17
CA SER A 87 -1.21 6.48 10.85
C SER A 87 -2.27 5.93 9.90
N PHE A 88 -2.40 6.51 8.70
CA PHE A 88 -3.29 6.02 7.65
C PHE A 88 -2.97 4.58 7.27
N ILE A 89 -1.70 4.26 7.02
CA ILE A 89 -1.28 2.91 6.61
C ILE A 89 -1.62 1.88 7.70
N LYS A 90 -1.36 2.21 8.97
CA LYS A 90 -1.70 1.35 10.10
C LYS A 90 -3.20 1.11 10.21
N GLU A 91 -4.00 2.17 10.14
CA GLU A 91 -5.46 2.08 10.22
C GLU A 91 -6.04 1.30 9.03
N PHE A 92 -5.56 1.55 7.82
CA PHE A 92 -5.99 0.83 6.63
C PHE A 92 -5.72 -0.67 6.73
N ILE A 93 -4.50 -1.07 7.15
CA ILE A 93 -4.15 -2.49 7.36
C ILE A 93 -5.01 -3.09 8.48
N TRP A 94 -5.22 -2.35 9.57
CA TRP A 94 -6.05 -2.79 10.68
C TRP A 94 -7.48 -3.06 10.22
N ARG A 95 -8.09 -2.14 9.46
CA ARG A 95 -9.46 -2.27 8.93
C ARG A 95 -9.60 -3.42 7.93
N CYS A 96 -8.61 -3.65 7.06
CA CYS A 96 -8.61 -4.84 6.19
C CYS A 96 -8.71 -6.13 7.00
N LYS A 97 -7.89 -6.25 8.06
CA LYS A 97 -7.89 -7.41 8.96
C LYS A 97 -9.17 -7.49 9.79
N PHE A 98 -9.70 -6.35 10.25
CA PHE A 98 -10.97 -6.26 10.98
C PHE A 98 -12.14 -6.79 10.14
N ASN A 99 -12.16 -6.49 8.83
CA ASN A 99 -13.13 -7.04 7.88
C ASN A 99 -12.93 -8.55 7.60
N GLY A 100 -11.91 -9.17 8.19
CA GLY A 100 -11.58 -10.59 8.03
C GLY A 100 -10.87 -10.91 6.71
N ALA A 101 -10.31 -9.92 6.03
CA ALA A 101 -9.48 -10.12 4.85
C ALA A 101 -8.03 -10.45 5.23
N LYS A 102 -7.37 -11.24 4.39
CA LYS A 102 -5.90 -11.41 4.44
C LYS A 102 -5.24 -10.20 3.79
N VAL A 103 -4.06 -9.83 4.25
CA VAL A 103 -3.30 -8.71 3.70
C VAL A 103 -1.96 -9.21 3.18
N VAL A 104 -1.67 -8.92 1.91
CA VAL A 104 -0.38 -9.23 1.27
C VAL A 104 0.28 -7.91 0.89
N SER A 105 1.55 -7.72 1.24
CA SER A 105 2.29 -6.51 0.86
C SER A 105 3.24 -6.80 -0.30
N PHE A 106 3.07 -6.09 -1.42
CA PHE A 106 4.08 -5.98 -2.47
C PHE A 106 5.03 -4.83 -2.12
N ILE A 107 6.17 -5.16 -1.54
CA ILE A 107 7.16 -4.19 -1.10
C ILE A 107 7.97 -3.75 -2.32
N GLN A 108 7.79 -2.50 -2.74
CA GLN A 108 8.57 -1.91 -3.83
C GLN A 108 9.77 -1.12 -3.33
N ASP A 109 9.65 -0.52 -2.15
CA ASP A 109 10.71 0.26 -1.53
C ASP A 109 10.56 0.21 -0.01
N ILE A 110 11.68 0.37 0.68
CA ILE A 110 11.77 0.45 2.13
C ILE A 110 12.48 1.77 2.43
N GLU A 111 11.69 2.83 2.61
CA GLU A 111 12.19 4.21 2.78
C GLU A 111 13.35 4.33 3.78
N PRO A 112 13.34 3.68 4.97
CA PRO A 112 14.48 3.73 5.88
C PRO A 112 15.79 3.27 5.25
N TRP A 113 15.77 2.31 4.33
CA TRP A 113 16.98 1.75 3.71
C TRP A 113 17.64 2.68 2.70
N ARG A 114 16.94 3.73 2.26
CA ARG A 114 17.47 4.71 1.30
C ARG A 114 18.37 5.76 1.92
N VAL A 115 18.30 5.94 3.24
CA VAL A 115 18.86 7.10 3.95
C VAL A 115 20.11 6.74 4.78
N TYR A 116 20.54 5.49 4.76
CA TYR A 116 21.69 5.02 5.54
C TYR A 116 22.98 5.02 4.72
N THR A 117 24.07 5.43 5.36
CA THR A 117 25.43 5.15 4.87
C THR A 117 25.75 3.66 5.06
N ASP A 118 26.67 3.09 4.28
CA ASP A 118 26.99 1.64 4.27
C ASP A 118 27.22 1.02 5.68
N ALA A 119 27.78 1.81 6.60
CA ALA A 119 28.02 1.40 7.99
C ALA A 119 26.74 1.20 8.81
N GLU A 120 25.68 1.97 8.54
CA GLU A 120 24.40 1.90 9.23
C GLU A 120 23.49 0.81 8.68
N LEU A 121 23.60 0.53 7.37
CA LEU A 121 22.89 -0.57 6.67
C LEU A 121 23.30 -1.94 7.21
N THR A 122 24.60 -2.18 7.41
CA THR A 122 25.11 -3.48 7.89
C THR A 122 24.54 -3.86 9.26
N LYS A 123 24.46 -2.90 10.18
CA LYS A 123 23.94 -3.11 11.54
C LYS A 123 22.41 -3.32 11.56
N LYS A 124 21.67 -2.68 10.64
CA LYS A 124 20.21 -2.83 10.55
C LYS A 124 19.77 -4.02 9.73
N LEU A 125 20.50 -4.41 8.69
CA LEU A 125 20.22 -5.62 7.91
C LEU A 125 20.34 -6.88 8.79
N GLN A 126 21.31 -6.94 9.72
CA GLN A 126 21.37 -8.02 10.71
C GLN A 126 20.10 -8.11 11.58
N MET A 127 19.51 -6.98 11.97
CA MET A 127 18.23 -6.96 12.72
C MET A 127 17.01 -7.30 11.84
N VAL A 128 16.97 -6.82 10.59
CA VAL A 128 15.83 -7.08 9.71
C VAL A 128 15.82 -8.51 9.19
N VAL A 129 16.97 -9.12 8.88
CA VAL A 129 17.04 -10.56 8.53
C VAL A 129 16.57 -11.44 9.70
N MET A 130 16.87 -11.05 10.95
CA MET A 130 16.31 -11.72 12.13
C MET A 130 14.79 -11.52 12.28
N THR A 131 14.23 -10.41 11.80
CA THR A 131 12.79 -10.10 11.95
C THR A 131 11.95 -10.62 10.76
N LEU A 132 12.50 -10.65 9.54
CA LEU A 132 11.81 -11.14 8.34
C LEU A 132 11.60 -12.66 8.35
N THR A 133 12.35 -13.39 9.18
CA THR A 133 12.12 -14.82 9.43
C THR A 133 10.81 -15.05 10.22
N ILE A 134 10.18 -13.99 10.77
CA ILE A 134 8.96 -14.08 11.59
C ILE A 134 7.86 -13.13 11.07
N ILE A 135 7.70 -12.93 9.76
CA ILE A 135 6.44 -12.37 9.23
C ILE A 135 6.10 -13.04 7.90
N ILE A 136 5.80 -14.34 7.98
CA ILE A 136 4.88 -14.99 7.04
C ILE A 136 3.58 -15.16 7.83
N PHE A 137 2.55 -14.38 7.47
CA PHE A 137 1.17 -14.60 7.92
C PHE A 137 0.31 -14.97 6.72
#